data_AF-A0A6P0DRM0-F1
#
_entry.id   AF-A0A6P0DRM0-F1
#
_cell.length_a   1.000
_cell.length_b   1.000
_cell.length_c   1.000
_cell.angle_alpha   90.00
_cell.angle_beta   90.00
_cell.angle_gamma   90.00
#
_symmetry.space_group_name_H-M   'P 1'
#
loop_
_entity.id
_entity.type
_entity.pdbx_description
1 polymer ?
#
loop_
_entity_poly.entity_id
_entity_poly.type
_entity_poly.pdbx_seq_one_letter_code
_entity_poly.pdbx_strand_id
1 'polypeptide(L)'
;TYSEVYPNIGQDAEGMKRLFKQFSFPGGIPSHVAPETPGSIHEGGELGYALSHAYGAAFDNPNLIVACVVGDGEAETGPLATGWHGNKFLNPARDGCVLPILHLNGYKIANPCFLARIPRDELRKFFEGMGYTPYFVEGSDPENVHQQLAGVLNTAVA
;
A
#
# COMPACT_ATOMS: atom_id res chain seq x y z
N THR A 1 -7.26 -13.78 12.61
CA THR A 1 -5.82 -13.42 12.62
C THR A 1 -5.40 -12.66 13.87
N TYR A 2 -5.88 -11.44 14.17
CA TYR A 2 -5.37 -10.72 15.37
C TYR A 2 -5.67 -11.45 16.69
N SER A 3 -6.93 -11.85 16.94
CA SER A 3 -7.32 -12.63 18.12
C SER A 3 -6.75 -14.06 18.16
N GLU A 4 -6.26 -14.58 17.02
CA GLU A 4 -5.57 -15.88 16.98
C GLU A 4 -4.15 -15.75 17.54
N VAL A 5 -3.46 -14.65 17.24
CA VAL A 5 -2.12 -14.35 17.76
C VAL A 5 -2.17 -13.78 19.18
N TYR A 6 -3.20 -12.97 19.48
CA TYR A 6 -3.42 -12.31 20.77
C TYR A 6 -4.80 -12.69 21.36
N PRO A 7 -4.92 -13.89 21.98
CA PRO A 7 -6.21 -14.40 22.47
C PRO A 7 -6.88 -13.54 23.56
N ASN A 8 -6.11 -12.68 24.24
CA ASN A 8 -6.62 -11.73 25.22
C ASN A 8 -7.40 -10.56 24.59
N ILE A 9 -7.34 -10.41 23.27
CA ILE A 9 -8.07 -9.42 22.47
C ILE A 9 -9.19 -10.16 21.70
N GLY A 10 -10.28 -10.46 22.41
CA GLY A 10 -11.45 -11.16 21.85
C GLY A 10 -12.28 -10.30 20.89
N GLN A 11 -13.13 -10.94 20.09
CA GLN A 11 -14.11 -10.27 19.22
C GLN A 11 -15.39 -9.91 19.99
N ASP A 12 -15.22 -9.23 21.12
CA ASP A 12 -16.29 -8.76 21.99
C ASP A 12 -15.98 -7.35 22.52
N ALA A 13 -16.91 -6.78 23.30
CA ALA A 13 -16.77 -5.42 23.82
C ALA A 13 -15.55 -5.25 24.76
N GLU A 14 -15.17 -6.30 25.51
CA GLU A 14 -14.03 -6.24 26.43
C GLU A 14 -12.70 -6.33 25.67
N GLY A 15 -12.62 -7.20 24.65
CA GLY A 15 -11.50 -7.26 23.71
C GLY A 15 -11.31 -5.95 22.96
N MET A 16 -12.39 -5.34 22.47
CA MET A 16 -12.34 -4.03 21.81
C MET A 16 -11.82 -2.92 22.75
N LYS A 17 -12.29 -2.90 24.01
CA LYS A 17 -11.80 -1.96 25.03
C LYS A 17 -10.29 -2.12 25.28
N ARG A 18 -9.80 -3.35 25.34
CA ARG A 18 -8.35 -3.63 25.49
C ARG A 18 -7.56 -3.17 24.28
N LEU A 19 -8.05 -3.47 23.07
CA LEU A 19 -7.42 -3.04 21.82
C LEU A 19 -7.28 -1.52 21.76
N PHE A 20 -8.35 -0.78 22.10
CA PHE A 20 -8.32 0.68 22.11
C PHE A 20 -7.34 1.23 23.15
N LYS A 21 -7.30 0.64 24.34
CA LYS A 21 -6.40 1.09 25.41
C LYS A 21 -4.94 0.86 25.08
N GLN A 22 -4.60 -0.23 24.39
CA GLN A 22 -3.19 -0.57 24.14
C GLN A 22 -2.57 0.16 22.94
N PHE A 23 -3.36 0.71 22.02
CA PHE A 23 -2.82 1.41 20.86
C PHE A 23 -2.07 2.68 21.26
N SER A 24 -0.78 2.74 20.93
CA SER A 24 0.13 3.87 21.26
C SER A 24 0.17 4.21 22.76
N PHE A 25 0.05 3.20 23.61
CA PHE A 25 0.04 3.36 25.07
C PHE A 25 1.32 2.81 25.71
N PRO A 26 1.80 3.36 26.84
CA PRO A 26 2.93 2.78 27.57
C PRO A 26 2.69 1.30 27.93
N GLY A 27 3.53 0.41 27.39
CA GLY A 27 3.38 -1.05 27.54
C GLY A 27 2.29 -1.68 26.67
N GLY A 28 1.75 -0.94 25.70
CA GLY A 28 0.84 -1.41 24.65
C GLY A 28 1.55 -1.65 23.32
N ILE A 29 0.84 -1.41 22.21
CA ILE A 29 1.30 -1.69 20.85
C ILE A 29 1.70 -0.38 20.10
N PRO A 30 2.60 -0.44 19.09
CA PRO A 30 3.03 0.69 18.28
C PRO A 30 1.91 1.38 17.48
N SER A 31 2.20 2.59 17.02
CA SER A 31 1.35 3.38 16.13
C SER A 31 1.48 3.00 14.64
N HIS A 32 2.62 2.43 14.25
CA HIS A 32 2.91 1.97 12.90
C HIS A 32 2.44 0.53 12.70
N VAL A 33 2.50 0.03 11.46
CA VAL A 33 2.26 -1.40 11.15
C VAL A 33 3.50 -2.24 11.51
N ALA A 34 3.91 -2.15 12.77
CA ALA A 34 5.13 -2.74 13.32
C ALA A 34 5.16 -4.29 13.20
N PRO A 35 6.33 -4.93 13.40
CA PRO A 35 6.49 -6.39 13.23
C PRO A 35 5.57 -7.26 14.10
N GLU A 36 5.04 -6.73 15.20
CA GLU A 36 4.05 -7.40 16.05
C GLU A 36 2.64 -7.44 15.42
N THR A 37 2.39 -6.67 14.36
CA THR A 37 1.11 -6.70 13.64
C THR A 37 1.04 -7.94 12.74
N PRO A 38 0.08 -8.86 12.95
CA PRO A 38 -0.02 -10.06 12.13
C PRO A 38 -0.20 -9.71 10.65
N GLY A 39 0.71 -10.22 9.81
CA GLY A 39 0.74 -9.96 8.36
C GLY A 39 1.68 -8.83 7.93
N SER A 40 2.31 -8.10 8.86
CA SER A 40 3.29 -7.07 8.49
C SER A 40 4.64 -7.69 8.14
N ILE A 41 5.19 -7.25 7.00
CA ILE A 41 6.59 -7.44 6.59
C ILE A 41 7.26 -6.09 6.25
N HIS A 42 6.56 -4.98 6.51
CA HIS A 42 6.96 -3.62 6.17
C HIS A 42 6.28 -2.66 7.13
N GLU A 43 7.06 -2.04 8.02
CA GLU A 43 6.52 -1.13 9.04
C GLU A 43 6.08 0.23 8.49
N GLY A 44 6.76 0.72 7.46
CA GLY A 44 6.44 2.01 6.83
C GLY A 44 6.67 3.24 7.71
N GLY A 45 7.48 3.13 8.77
CA GLY A 45 7.87 4.29 9.60
C GLY A 45 8.86 5.19 8.86
N GLU A 46 9.96 4.63 8.37
CA GLU A 46 10.82 5.32 7.39
C GLU A 46 10.28 5.05 5.98
N LEU A 47 9.77 6.11 5.37
CA LEU A 47 9.13 6.12 4.07
C LEU A 47 10.13 5.91 2.92
N GLY A 48 9.73 5.18 1.89
CA GLY A 48 10.47 5.07 0.62
C GLY A 48 10.72 3.66 0.12
N TYR A 49 10.52 2.65 0.98
CA TYR A 49 10.91 1.26 0.70
C TYR A 49 9.74 0.36 0.30
N ALA A 50 8.53 0.90 0.13
CA ALA A 50 7.34 0.11 -0.18
C ALA A 50 7.54 -0.76 -1.43
N LEU A 51 7.97 -0.16 -2.55
CA LEU A 51 8.16 -0.89 -3.80
C LEU A 51 9.34 -1.86 -3.77
N SER A 52 10.48 -1.50 -3.16
CA SER A 52 11.63 -2.41 -3.10
C SER A 52 11.29 -3.67 -2.27
N HIS A 53 10.58 -3.52 -1.16
CA HIS A 53 10.09 -4.66 -0.37
C HIS A 53 9.07 -5.47 -1.17
N ALA A 54 8.15 -4.83 -1.90
CA ALA A 54 7.15 -5.52 -2.69
C ALA A 54 7.76 -6.36 -3.83
N TYR A 55 8.69 -5.79 -4.59
CA TYR A 55 9.42 -6.53 -5.63
C TYR A 55 10.25 -7.66 -5.05
N GLY A 56 10.94 -7.41 -3.93
CA GLY A 56 11.70 -8.44 -3.21
C GLY A 56 10.83 -9.63 -2.78
N ALA A 57 9.62 -9.37 -2.29
CA ALA A 57 8.69 -10.41 -1.88
C ALA A 57 8.13 -11.22 -3.07
N ALA A 58 7.98 -10.58 -4.23
CA ALA A 58 7.46 -11.22 -5.45
C ALA A 58 8.50 -12.10 -6.17
N PHE A 59 9.80 -11.79 -6.06
CA PHE A 59 10.84 -12.59 -6.72
C PHE A 59 10.82 -14.06 -6.28
N ASP A 60 10.99 -14.96 -7.25
CA ASP A 60 10.92 -16.42 -7.09
C ASP A 60 9.63 -16.93 -6.43
N ASN A 61 8.55 -16.14 -6.47
CA ASN A 61 7.27 -16.45 -5.84
C ASN A 61 6.08 -16.31 -6.81
N PRO A 62 5.94 -17.21 -7.82
CA PRO A 62 5.10 -17.01 -9.00
C PRO A 62 3.59 -16.90 -8.71
N ASN A 63 3.14 -17.35 -7.54
CA ASN A 63 1.73 -17.32 -7.15
C ASN A 63 1.39 -16.15 -6.23
N LEU A 64 2.36 -15.31 -5.86
CA LEU A 64 2.16 -14.19 -4.96
C LEU A 64 1.78 -12.93 -5.74
N ILE A 65 0.69 -12.29 -5.33
CA ILE A 65 0.38 -10.91 -5.69
C ILE A 65 0.66 -10.03 -4.48
N VAL A 66 1.52 -9.03 -4.64
CA VAL A 66 1.82 -8.03 -3.62
C VAL A 66 1.08 -6.74 -3.95
N ALA A 67 -0.05 -6.51 -3.27
CA ALA A 67 -0.74 -5.23 -3.32
C ALA A 67 0.03 -4.20 -2.49
N CYS A 68 0.80 -3.35 -3.17
CA CYS A 68 1.71 -2.39 -2.54
C CYS A 68 1.08 -1.01 -2.49
N VAL A 69 0.56 -0.61 -1.33
CA VAL A 69 0.02 0.74 -1.13
C VAL A 69 1.18 1.72 -0.91
N VAL A 70 1.22 2.75 -1.74
CA VAL A 70 2.27 3.77 -1.76
C VAL A 70 1.67 5.12 -1.41
N GLY A 71 2.17 5.79 -0.38
CA GLY A 71 1.74 7.16 -0.08
C GLY A 71 2.18 8.14 -1.18
N ASP A 72 1.33 9.09 -1.57
CA ASP A 72 1.74 10.13 -2.52
C ASP A 72 2.84 11.06 -1.97
N GLY A 73 2.89 11.26 -0.64
CA GLY A 73 4.02 11.89 0.03
C GLY A 73 5.27 11.01 0.10
N GLU A 74 5.10 9.69 0.23
CA GLU A 74 6.19 8.72 0.14
C GLU A 74 6.83 8.76 -1.25
N ALA A 75 6.01 8.92 -2.30
CA ALA A 75 6.43 8.93 -3.70
C ALA A 75 7.37 10.08 -4.07
N GLU A 76 7.53 11.07 -3.19
CA GLU A 76 8.50 12.16 -3.35
C GLU A 76 9.90 11.77 -2.87
N THR A 77 10.04 10.63 -2.18
CA THR A 77 11.34 10.13 -1.72
C THR A 77 12.14 9.51 -2.87
N GLY A 78 13.46 9.67 -2.83
CA GLY A 78 14.36 9.08 -3.83
C GLY A 78 14.25 7.56 -3.95
N PRO A 79 14.26 6.79 -2.85
CA PRO A 79 14.08 5.34 -2.89
C PRO A 79 12.79 4.90 -3.59
N LEU A 80 11.67 5.57 -3.33
CA LEU A 80 10.41 5.18 -3.94
C LEU A 80 10.31 5.59 -5.41
N ALA A 81 10.82 6.78 -5.75
CA ALA A 81 10.86 7.26 -7.12
C ALA A 81 11.61 6.26 -8.04
N THR A 82 12.74 5.70 -7.57
CA THR A 82 13.47 4.67 -8.33
C THR A 82 12.84 3.27 -8.20
N GLY A 83 12.11 2.99 -7.12
CA GLY A 83 11.42 1.71 -6.89
C GLY A 83 10.45 1.30 -8.01
N TRP A 84 9.87 2.28 -8.71
CA TRP A 84 9.02 2.03 -9.88
C TRP A 84 9.73 1.32 -11.04
N HIS A 85 11.07 1.32 -11.08
CA HIS A 85 11.83 0.57 -12.08
C HIS A 85 11.97 -0.92 -11.76
N GLY A 86 11.47 -1.40 -10.61
CA GLY A 86 11.49 -2.82 -10.23
C GLY A 86 10.85 -3.75 -11.28
N ASN A 87 9.83 -3.27 -12.00
CA ASN A 87 9.17 -4.03 -13.07
C ASN A 87 10.09 -4.43 -14.24
N LYS A 88 11.25 -3.79 -14.45
CA LYS A 88 12.21 -4.19 -15.50
C LYS A 88 13.06 -5.40 -15.11
N PHE A 89 13.06 -5.77 -13.83
CA PHE A 89 13.85 -6.89 -13.31
C PHE A 89 13.00 -8.13 -13.02
N LEU A 90 11.68 -7.94 -12.91
CA LEU A 90 10.71 -9.00 -12.69
C LEU A 90 10.49 -9.81 -13.97
N ASN A 91 10.55 -11.13 -13.85
CA ASN A 91 10.22 -12.06 -14.93
C ASN A 91 8.89 -12.78 -14.62
N PRO A 92 7.81 -12.48 -15.37
CA PRO A 92 6.48 -13.02 -15.07
C PRO A 92 6.38 -14.55 -15.24
N ALA A 93 7.38 -15.22 -15.82
CA ALA A 93 7.39 -16.67 -15.94
C ALA A 93 7.86 -17.39 -14.64
N ARG A 94 8.52 -16.69 -13.72
CA ARG A 94 9.08 -17.28 -12.48
C ARG A 94 8.81 -16.49 -11.21
N ASP A 95 8.56 -15.20 -11.35
CA ASP A 95 8.33 -14.27 -10.24
C ASP A 95 6.82 -14.02 -10.11
N GLY A 96 6.40 -13.58 -8.93
CA GLY A 96 5.04 -13.13 -8.67
C GLY A 96 4.73 -11.79 -9.33
N CYS A 97 3.67 -11.12 -8.87
CA CYS A 97 3.25 -9.83 -9.39
C CYS A 97 3.23 -8.78 -8.28
N VAL A 98 3.68 -7.57 -8.59
CA VAL A 98 3.47 -6.39 -7.74
C VAL A 98 2.36 -5.56 -8.35
N LEU A 99 1.33 -5.25 -7.56
CA LEU A 99 0.26 -4.31 -7.91
C LEU A 99 0.44 -3.02 -7.08
N PRO A 100 1.12 -2.00 -7.61
CA PRO A 100 1.25 -0.72 -6.93
C PRO A 100 -0.09 0.02 -6.88
N ILE A 101 -0.45 0.53 -5.70
CA ILE A 101 -1.62 1.36 -5.47
C ILE A 101 -1.12 2.70 -4.92
N LEU A 102 -1.04 3.71 -5.78
CA LEU A 102 -0.72 5.07 -5.33
C LEU A 102 -1.90 5.65 -4.55
N HIS A 103 -1.76 5.77 -3.24
CA HIS A 103 -2.71 6.43 -2.35
C HIS A 103 -2.61 7.95 -2.51
N LEU A 104 -3.23 8.45 -3.58
CA LEU A 104 -3.22 9.85 -3.98
C LEU A 104 -4.25 10.68 -3.20
N ASN A 105 -4.09 10.75 -1.88
CA ASN A 105 -5.02 11.49 -1.01
C ASN A 105 -4.83 13.01 -1.04
N GLY A 106 -3.76 13.49 -1.68
CA GLY A 106 -3.53 14.90 -1.95
C GLY A 106 -2.55 15.60 -1.01
N TYR A 107 -2.19 14.96 0.12
CA TYR A 107 -1.50 15.63 1.21
C TYR A 107 -0.50 14.73 1.95
N LYS A 108 0.57 15.37 2.42
CA LYS A 108 1.47 14.88 3.47
C LYS A 108 1.27 15.74 4.73
N ILE A 109 2.08 15.53 5.77
CA ILE A 109 1.90 16.10 7.12
C ILE A 109 1.42 17.55 7.14
N ALA A 110 2.04 18.44 6.35
CA ALA A 110 1.71 19.87 6.36
C ALA A 110 1.74 20.50 4.95
N ASN A 111 1.67 19.69 3.89
CA ASN A 111 1.82 20.15 2.50
C ASN A 111 1.02 19.28 1.54
N PRO A 112 0.65 19.82 0.37
CA PRO A 112 0.19 18.99 -0.73
C PRO A 112 1.31 18.11 -1.30
N CYS A 113 0.93 16.99 -1.93
CA CYS A 113 1.85 16.11 -2.64
C CYS A 113 1.95 16.49 -4.13
N PHE A 114 3.15 16.48 -4.73
CA PHE A 114 3.32 17.01 -6.09
C PHE A 114 2.57 16.19 -7.14
N LEU A 115 2.57 14.85 -7.02
CA LEU A 115 1.84 13.96 -7.92
C LEU A 115 0.32 14.19 -7.86
N ALA A 116 -0.20 14.72 -6.76
CA ALA A 116 -1.60 15.06 -6.62
C ALA A 116 -1.96 16.43 -7.22
N ARG A 117 -0.96 17.21 -7.66
CA ARG A 117 -1.14 18.58 -8.18
C ARG A 117 -0.76 18.74 -9.64
N ILE A 118 -0.02 17.79 -10.21
CA ILE A 118 0.21 17.76 -11.66
C ILE A 118 -1.08 17.40 -12.42
N PRO A 119 -1.22 17.80 -13.69
CA PRO A 119 -2.34 17.39 -14.52
C PRO A 119 -2.48 15.88 -14.63
N ARG A 120 -3.71 15.37 -14.69
CA ARG A 120 -4.00 13.93 -14.85
C ARG A 120 -3.25 13.29 -16.01
N ASP A 121 -3.16 13.97 -17.14
CA ASP A 121 -2.47 13.45 -18.33
C ASP A 121 -0.95 13.36 -18.12
N GLU A 122 -0.37 14.24 -17.30
CA GLU A 122 1.04 14.16 -16.92
C GLU A 122 1.27 12.97 -15.99
N LEU A 123 0.40 12.79 -14.98
CA LEU A 123 0.44 11.64 -14.07
C LEU A 123 0.30 10.31 -14.81
N ARG A 124 -0.62 10.25 -15.78
CA ARG A 124 -0.77 9.08 -16.66
C ARG A 124 0.52 8.79 -17.43
N LYS A 125 1.05 9.81 -18.14
CA LYS A 125 2.28 9.68 -18.93
C LYS A 125 3.48 9.29 -18.08
N PHE A 126 3.55 9.76 -16.85
CA PHE A 126 4.60 9.39 -15.89
C PHE A 126 4.62 7.88 -15.65
N PHE A 127 3.46 7.27 -15.32
CA PHE A 127 3.37 5.83 -15.09
C PHE A 127 3.46 4.99 -16.36
N GLU A 128 2.87 5.44 -17.46
CA GLU A 128 3.03 4.81 -18.79
C GLU A 128 4.50 4.80 -19.22
N GLY A 129 5.22 5.91 -19.03
CA GLY A 129 6.65 6.02 -19.30
C GLY A 129 7.51 5.10 -18.42
N MET A 130 7.02 4.75 -17.23
CA MET A 130 7.62 3.73 -16.36
C MET A 130 7.14 2.31 -16.67
N GLY A 131 6.37 2.09 -17.73
CA GLY A 131 5.93 0.75 -18.16
C GLY A 131 4.79 0.17 -17.34
N TYR A 132 3.97 1.01 -16.71
CA TYR A 132 2.73 0.60 -16.05
C TYR A 132 1.52 0.99 -16.90
N THR A 133 0.41 0.26 -16.70
CA THR A 133 -0.90 0.68 -17.20
C THR A 133 -1.67 1.30 -16.03
N PRO A 134 -1.78 2.65 -15.95
CA PRO A 134 -2.42 3.31 -14.81
C PRO A 134 -3.95 3.23 -14.92
N TYR A 135 -4.59 2.79 -13.83
CA TYR A 135 -6.04 2.87 -13.63
C TYR A 135 -6.35 3.94 -12.57
N PHE A 136 -7.44 4.67 -12.75
CA PHE A 136 -7.87 5.73 -11.85
C PHE A 136 -9.17 5.33 -11.16
N VAL A 137 -9.17 5.39 -9.83
CA VAL A 137 -10.35 5.23 -8.97
C VAL A 137 -10.47 6.52 -8.17
N GLU A 138 -11.55 7.27 -8.37
CA GLU A 138 -11.70 8.61 -7.81
C GLU A 138 -13.17 8.93 -7.54
N GLY A 139 -13.43 9.76 -6.52
CA GLY A 139 -14.78 10.18 -6.16
C GLY A 139 -14.91 10.46 -4.67
N SER A 140 -16.02 11.13 -4.31
CA SER A 140 -16.39 11.41 -2.92
C SER A 140 -17.58 10.57 -2.43
N ASP A 141 -18.27 9.88 -3.34
CA ASP A 141 -19.39 8.99 -3.01
C ASP A 141 -18.88 7.55 -2.78
N PRO A 142 -18.96 7.00 -1.55
CA PRO A 142 -18.42 5.69 -1.23
C PRO A 142 -19.02 4.55 -2.06
N GLU A 143 -20.34 4.54 -2.29
CA GLU A 143 -20.99 3.45 -3.03
C GLU A 143 -20.46 3.35 -4.46
N ASN A 144 -20.30 4.51 -5.11
CA ASN A 144 -19.72 4.58 -6.44
C ASN A 144 -18.23 4.18 -6.47
N VAL A 145 -17.43 4.69 -5.52
CA VAL A 145 -16.00 4.36 -5.42
C VAL A 145 -15.78 2.87 -5.15
N HIS A 146 -16.63 2.22 -4.35
CA HIS A 146 -16.57 0.78 -4.12
C HIS A 146 -16.75 -0.03 -5.42
N GLN A 147 -17.71 0.35 -6.28
CA GLN A 147 -17.93 -0.32 -7.56
C GLN A 147 -16.78 -0.08 -8.55
N GLN A 148 -16.26 1.15 -8.62
CA GLN A 148 -15.08 1.46 -9.44
C GLN A 148 -13.86 0.62 -9.00
N LEU A 149 -13.58 0.60 -7.70
CA LEU A 149 -12.44 -0.14 -7.15
C LEU A 149 -12.57 -1.64 -7.42
N ALA A 150 -13.75 -2.23 -7.23
CA ALA A 150 -13.99 -3.63 -7.53
C ALA A 150 -13.76 -3.95 -9.02
N GLY A 151 -14.25 -3.11 -9.93
CA GLY A 151 -14.05 -3.28 -11.38
C GLY A 151 -12.58 -3.18 -11.81
N VAL A 152 -11.86 -2.19 -11.26
CA VAL A 152 -10.43 -2.00 -11.54
C VAL A 152 -9.60 -3.15 -10.98
N LEU A 153 -9.84 -3.57 -9.74
CA LEU A 153 -9.13 -4.70 -9.14
C LEU A 153 -9.34 -5.99 -9.95
N ASN A 154 -10.58 -6.28 -10.37
CA ASN A 154 -10.87 -7.42 -11.24
C ASN A 154 -10.10 -7.35 -12.56
N THR A 155 -9.98 -6.17 -13.16
CA THR A 155 -9.24 -5.97 -14.42
C THR A 155 -7.73 -6.10 -14.20
N ALA A 156 -7.21 -5.62 -13.08
CA ALA A 156 -5.78 -5.59 -12.78
C ALA A 156 -5.21 -6.96 -12.37
N VAL A 157 -6.05 -7.86 -11.84
CA VAL A 157 -5.64 -9.21 -11.38
C VAL A 157 -6.09 -10.35 -12.29
N ALA A 158 -6.83 -10.05 -13.37
CA ALA A 158 -7.26 -11.03 -14.37
C ALA A 158 -6.09 -11.49 -15.26
#